data_AF-A0A354YUE6-F1
#
_entry.id   AF-A0A354YUE6-F1
#
_cell.length_a   1.000
_cell.length_b   1.000
_cell.length_c   1.000
_cell.angle_alpha   90.00
_cell.angle_beta   90.00
_cell.angle_gamma   90.00
#
_symmetry.space_group_name_H-M   'P 1'
#
loop_
_entity.id
_entity.type
_entity.pdbx_description
1 polymer ?
#
loop_
_entity_poly.entity_id
_entity_poly.type
_entity_poly.pdbx_seq_one_letter_code
_entity_poly.pdbx_strand_id
1 'polypeptide(L)'
;WNQLEPEAVRAGLPVSSREHWEKTLSSLTMAASKQNAEESLMAAISLYQPFADIAQVFAMTLPPDFFRVKYEVMAAMLESARQDWEKAALRLPRMQENWESLKVQAKDADPRLISCGEFALRDLEEAIKNQEMELVLIKGEISLDNLKKLEEKLKKAMTRGKS
;
A
#
# COMPACT_ATOMS: atom_id res chain seq x y z
N TRP A 1 -0.30 -13.03 -15.05
CA TRP A 1 -0.42 -13.90 -13.87
C TRP A 1 0.05 -15.32 -14.16
N ASN A 2 -0.52 -16.00 -15.16
CA ASN A 2 -0.21 -17.41 -15.47
C ASN A 2 1.28 -17.74 -15.72
N GLN A 3 2.10 -16.76 -16.12
CA GLN A 3 3.55 -16.92 -16.23
C GLN A 3 4.28 -16.78 -14.88
N LEU A 4 3.77 -15.92 -13.99
CA LEU A 4 4.35 -15.59 -12.69
C LEU A 4 3.93 -16.58 -11.60
N GLU A 5 2.72 -17.13 -11.68
CA GLU A 5 2.18 -17.99 -10.63
C GLU A 5 3.04 -19.23 -10.34
N PRO A 6 3.56 -19.99 -11.34
CA PRO A 6 4.43 -21.13 -11.04
C PRO A 6 5.71 -20.73 -10.32
N GLU A 7 6.26 -19.55 -10.63
CA GLU A 7 7.43 -19.00 -9.93
C GLU A 7 7.08 -18.60 -8.50
N ALA A 8 5.93 -17.95 -8.30
CA ALA A 8 5.46 -17.55 -6.98
C ALA A 8 5.19 -18.76 -6.07
N VAL A 9 4.61 -19.84 -6.61
CA VAL A 9 4.44 -21.11 -5.90
C VAL A 9 5.78 -21.70 -5.49
N ARG A 10 6.76 -21.76 -6.41
CA ARG A 10 8.11 -22.26 -6.11
C ARG A 10 8.83 -21.40 -5.06
N ALA A 11 8.59 -20.10 -5.07
CA ALA A 11 9.14 -19.15 -4.10
C ALA A 11 8.43 -19.18 -2.73
N GLY A 12 7.37 -19.99 -2.58
CA GLY A 12 6.68 -20.19 -1.31
C GLY A 12 5.56 -19.18 -1.04
N LEU A 13 4.99 -18.54 -2.06
CA LEU A 13 3.86 -17.63 -1.89
C LEU A 13 2.65 -18.39 -1.29
N PRO A 14 2.07 -17.92 -0.17
CA PRO A 14 0.95 -18.59 0.47
C PRO A 14 -0.23 -18.79 -0.48
N VAL A 15 -0.94 -19.92 -0.30
CA VAL A 15 -2.16 -20.24 -1.07
C VAL A 15 -3.18 -19.09 -0.95
N SER A 16 -3.37 -18.57 0.26
CA SER A 16 -4.29 -17.45 0.53
C SER A 16 -3.95 -16.20 -0.28
N SER A 17 -2.67 -15.84 -0.40
CA SER A 17 -2.24 -14.66 -1.17
C SER A 17 -2.44 -14.87 -2.67
N ARG A 18 -2.26 -16.10 -3.18
CA ARG A 18 -2.53 -16.48 -4.57
C ARG A 18 -4.02 -16.43 -4.90
N GLU A 19 -4.85 -17.08 -4.09
CA GLU A 19 -6.31 -17.08 -4.27
C GLU A 19 -6.89 -15.66 -4.19
N HIS A 20 -6.39 -14.85 -3.24
CA HIS A 20 -6.79 -13.44 -3.12
C HIS A 20 -6.39 -12.64 -4.36
N TRP A 21 -5.17 -12.83 -4.88
CA TRP A 21 -4.71 -12.18 -6.10
C TRP A 21 -5.60 -12.53 -7.30
N GLU A 22 -5.86 -13.82 -7.53
CA GLU A 22 -6.67 -14.30 -8.66
C GLU A 22 -8.10 -13.79 -8.62
N LYS A 23 -8.74 -13.91 -7.45
CA LYS A 23 -10.10 -13.42 -7.24
C LYS A 23 -10.18 -11.93 -7.52
N THR A 24 -9.22 -11.17 -6.98
CA THR A 24 -9.24 -9.71 -7.11
C THR A 24 -8.90 -9.23 -8.52
N LEU A 25 -7.98 -9.92 -9.21
CA LEU A 25 -7.66 -9.66 -10.61
C LEU A 25 -8.89 -9.91 -11.52
N SER A 26 -9.65 -10.96 -11.23
CA SER A 26 -10.90 -11.27 -11.91
C SER A 26 -11.95 -10.18 -11.65
N SER A 27 -12.13 -9.77 -10.40
CA SER A 27 -13.05 -8.68 -10.03
C SER A 27 -12.69 -7.37 -10.73
N LEU A 28 -11.41 -7.00 -10.77
CA LEU A 28 -10.94 -5.79 -11.46
C LEU A 28 -11.25 -5.87 -12.96
N THR A 29 -10.99 -7.01 -13.60
CA THR A 29 -11.27 -7.21 -15.03
C THR A 29 -12.76 -7.07 -15.33
N MET A 30 -13.61 -7.65 -14.49
CA MET A 30 -15.07 -7.53 -14.63
C MET A 30 -15.56 -6.10 -14.41
N ALA A 31 -15.10 -5.43 -13.35
CA ALA A 31 -15.49 -4.06 -13.04
C ALA A 31 -15.08 -3.08 -14.14
N ALA A 32 -13.85 -3.22 -14.66
CA ALA A 32 -13.35 -2.42 -15.77
C ALA A 32 -14.17 -2.67 -17.05
N SER A 33 -14.53 -3.91 -17.34
CA SER A 33 -15.37 -4.27 -18.50
C SER A 33 -16.77 -3.66 -18.43
N LYS A 34 -17.31 -3.53 -17.21
CA LYS A 34 -18.60 -2.88 -16.93
C LYS A 34 -18.50 -1.35 -16.83
N GLN A 35 -17.30 -0.77 -16.93
CA GLN A 35 -17.04 0.65 -16.70
C GLN A 35 -17.51 1.13 -15.31
N ASN A 36 -17.52 0.24 -14.32
CA ASN A 36 -17.87 0.60 -12.95
C ASN A 36 -16.62 1.13 -12.24
N ALA A 37 -16.52 2.46 -12.15
CA ALA A 37 -15.34 3.14 -11.59
C ALA A 37 -15.10 2.81 -10.11
N GLU A 38 -16.16 2.74 -9.30
CA GLU A 38 -16.07 2.45 -7.87
C GLU A 38 -15.58 1.01 -7.65
N GLU A 39 -16.23 0.03 -8.27
CA GLU A 39 -15.80 -1.37 -8.18
C GLU A 39 -14.38 -1.57 -8.72
N SER A 40 -14.01 -0.84 -9.78
CA SER A 40 -12.66 -0.90 -10.34
C SER A 40 -11.62 -0.37 -9.35
N LEU A 41 -11.90 0.76 -8.70
CA LEU A 41 -11.02 1.33 -7.68
C LEU A 41 -10.88 0.39 -6.48
N MET A 42 -12.00 -0.16 -5.99
CA MET A 42 -12.00 -1.13 -4.89
C MET A 42 -11.17 -2.36 -5.21
N ALA A 43 -11.37 -2.95 -6.40
CA ALA A 43 -10.63 -4.12 -6.83
C ALA A 43 -9.14 -3.79 -7.02
N ALA A 44 -8.79 -2.61 -7.55
CA ALA A 44 -7.40 -2.18 -7.69
C ALA A 44 -6.69 -2.02 -6.33
N ILE A 45 -7.36 -1.42 -5.33
CA ILE A 45 -6.82 -1.29 -3.97
C ILE A 45 -6.63 -2.67 -3.34
N SER A 46 -7.62 -3.55 -3.46
CA SER A 46 -7.56 -4.90 -2.91
C SER A 46 -6.47 -5.75 -3.57
N LEU A 47 -6.16 -5.50 -4.85
CA LEU A 47 -5.08 -6.19 -5.57
C LEU A 47 -3.70 -5.80 -5.03
N TYR A 48 -3.59 -4.63 -4.41
CA TYR A 48 -2.33 -4.16 -3.81
C TYR A 48 -1.99 -4.88 -2.50
N GLN A 49 -2.97 -5.41 -1.78
CA GLN A 49 -2.77 -6.10 -0.50
C GLN A 49 -1.72 -7.25 -0.57
N PRO A 50 -1.81 -8.22 -1.50
CA PRO A 50 -0.84 -9.30 -1.61
C PRO A 50 0.54 -8.88 -2.14
N PHE A 51 0.74 -7.63 -2.59
CA PHE A 51 2.05 -7.20 -3.10
C PHE A 51 3.15 -7.29 -2.05
N ALA A 52 2.84 -7.14 -0.76
CA ALA A 52 3.84 -7.29 0.29
C ALA A 52 4.40 -8.73 0.31
N ASP A 53 3.53 -9.73 0.19
CA ASP A 53 3.93 -11.14 0.17
C ASP A 53 4.70 -11.47 -1.11
N ILE A 54 4.25 -10.94 -2.25
CA ILE A 54 4.97 -11.05 -3.54
C ILE A 54 6.35 -10.41 -3.43
N ALA A 55 6.45 -9.22 -2.85
CA ALA A 55 7.72 -8.52 -2.64
C ALA A 55 8.67 -9.31 -1.76
N GLN A 56 8.14 -10.00 -0.74
CA GLN A 56 8.93 -10.84 0.15
C GLN A 56 9.49 -12.06 -0.58
N VAL A 57 8.65 -12.85 -1.27
CA VAL A 57 9.08 -14.10 -1.90
C VAL A 57 10.01 -13.89 -3.10
N PHE A 58 9.83 -12.76 -3.82
CA PHE A 58 10.70 -12.40 -4.94
C PHE A 58 11.90 -11.52 -4.54
N ALA A 59 12.07 -11.24 -3.23
CA ALA A 59 13.10 -10.35 -2.72
C ALA A 59 13.18 -9.03 -3.50
N MET A 60 12.03 -8.40 -3.71
CA MET A 60 11.91 -7.16 -4.48
C MET A 60 12.76 -6.05 -3.86
N THR A 61 13.15 -5.09 -4.69
CA THR A 61 13.97 -3.95 -4.26
C THR A 61 13.29 -3.12 -3.17
N LEU A 62 11.96 -3.01 -3.23
CA LEU A 62 11.21 -2.31 -2.21
C LEU A 62 10.85 -3.26 -1.07
N PRO A 63 10.99 -2.80 0.19
CA PRO A 63 10.60 -3.59 1.34
C PRO A 63 9.11 -3.98 1.30
N PRO A 64 8.72 -5.17 1.79
CA PRO A 64 7.31 -5.56 1.90
C PRO A 64 6.45 -4.52 2.63
N ASP A 65 6.97 -3.90 3.69
CA ASP A 65 6.20 -2.94 4.48
C ASP A 65 5.90 -1.64 3.74
N PHE A 66 6.67 -1.30 2.70
CA PHE A 66 6.29 -0.21 1.80
C PHE A 66 4.92 -0.46 1.16
N PHE A 67 4.69 -1.70 0.70
CA PHE A 67 3.43 -2.08 0.08
C PHE A 67 2.29 -2.11 1.11
N ARG A 68 2.57 -2.56 2.33
CA ARG A 68 1.59 -2.60 3.41
C ARG A 68 1.13 -1.20 3.83
N VAL A 69 2.06 -0.26 4.04
CA VAL A 69 1.70 1.14 4.36
C VAL A 69 0.84 1.75 3.26
N LYS A 70 1.27 1.62 2.00
CA LYS A 70 0.52 2.16 0.86
C LYS A 70 -0.87 1.54 0.73
N TYR A 71 -1.00 0.23 0.95
CA TYR A 71 -2.30 -0.43 0.99
C TYR A 71 -3.22 0.16 2.08
N GLU A 72 -2.72 0.28 3.33
CA GLU A 72 -3.56 0.79 4.43
C GLU A 72 -3.99 2.25 4.20
N VAL A 73 -3.13 3.10 3.61
CA VAL A 73 -3.50 4.47 3.21
C VAL A 73 -4.65 4.45 2.20
N MET A 74 -4.50 3.68 1.11
CA MET A 74 -5.53 3.61 0.06
C MET A 74 -6.83 3.01 0.58
N ALA A 75 -6.75 1.98 1.43
CA ALA A 75 -7.90 1.34 2.04
C ALA A 75 -8.62 2.29 3.01
N ALA A 76 -7.89 3.07 3.81
CA ALA A 76 -8.48 4.06 4.71
C ALA A 76 -9.23 5.14 3.91
N MET A 77 -8.63 5.68 2.85
CA MET A 77 -9.29 6.65 1.96
C MET A 77 -10.56 6.08 1.33
N LEU A 78 -10.52 4.81 0.88
CA LEU A 78 -11.68 4.14 0.29
C LEU A 78 -12.83 3.97 1.29
N GLU A 79 -12.56 3.48 2.50
CA GLU A 79 -13.62 3.29 3.50
C GLU A 79 -14.19 4.64 3.96
N SER A 80 -13.35 5.68 4.10
CA SER A 80 -13.81 7.06 4.32
C SER A 80 -14.70 7.58 3.19
N ALA A 81 -14.35 7.33 1.93
CA ALA A 81 -15.17 7.70 0.78
C ALA A 81 -16.54 7.02 0.77
N ARG A 82 -16.63 5.82 1.36
CA ARG A 82 -17.86 5.06 1.57
C ARG A 82 -18.62 5.47 2.84
N GLN A 83 -18.12 6.50 3.55
CA GLN A 83 -18.62 6.97 4.84
C GLN A 83 -18.58 5.89 5.95
N ASP A 84 -17.79 4.84 5.75
CA ASP A 84 -17.58 3.77 6.73
C ASP A 84 -16.40 4.11 7.63
N TRP A 85 -16.61 5.13 8.47
CA TRP A 85 -15.58 5.69 9.36
C TRP A 85 -15.05 4.68 10.37
N GLU A 86 -15.86 3.70 10.77
CA GLU A 86 -15.42 2.61 11.65
C GLU A 86 -14.37 1.75 10.94
N LYS A 87 -14.64 1.30 9.71
CA LYS A 87 -13.65 0.55 8.94
C LYS A 87 -12.42 1.38 8.58
N ALA A 88 -12.59 2.66 8.29
CA ALA A 88 -11.46 3.57 8.06
C ALA A 88 -10.56 3.67 9.30
N ALA A 89 -11.15 3.83 10.48
CA ALA A 89 -10.42 3.91 11.75
C ALA A 89 -9.67 2.61 12.08
N LEU A 90 -10.22 1.44 11.72
CA LEU A 90 -9.55 0.15 11.89
C LEU A 90 -8.27 -0.01 11.03
N ARG A 91 -8.07 0.82 10.00
CA ARG A 91 -6.84 0.84 9.18
C ARG A 91 -5.69 1.54 9.89
N LEU A 92 -5.99 2.50 10.77
CA LEU A 92 -4.99 3.38 11.38
C LEU A 92 -3.91 2.64 12.19
N PRO A 93 -4.24 1.69 13.08
CA PRO A 93 -3.21 0.96 13.83
C PRO A 93 -2.28 0.16 12.91
N ARG A 94 -2.85 -0.52 11.90
CA ARG A 94 -2.06 -1.27 10.91
C ARG A 94 -1.16 -0.36 10.10
N MET A 95 -1.66 0.81 9.68
CA MET A 95 -0.88 1.81 8.98
C MET A 95 0.35 2.24 9.80
N GLN A 96 0.16 2.54 11.09
CA GLN A 96 1.24 2.94 11.99
C GLN A 96 2.25 1.81 12.24
N GLU A 97 1.78 0.59 12.54
CA GLU A 97 2.64 -0.58 12.73
C GLU A 97 3.51 -0.86 11.50
N ASN A 98 2.91 -0.86 10.31
CA ASN A 98 3.64 -1.05 9.06
C ASN A 98 4.63 0.09 8.80
N TRP A 99 4.30 1.33 9.20
CA TRP A 99 5.20 2.47 9.06
C TRP A 99 6.43 2.36 9.96
N GLU A 100 6.24 1.95 11.23
CA GLU A 100 7.37 1.71 12.15
C GLU A 100 8.32 0.64 11.62
N SER A 101 7.77 -0.46 11.08
CA SER A 101 8.56 -1.52 10.47
C SER A 101 9.28 -1.05 9.20
N LEU A 102 8.60 -0.26 8.36
CA LEU A 102 9.21 0.35 7.18
C LEU A 102 10.37 1.29 7.55
N LYS A 103 10.26 2.08 8.62
CA LYS A 103 11.36 2.95 9.08
C LYS A 103 12.61 2.15 9.42
N VAL A 104 12.47 0.99 10.06
CA VAL A 104 13.60 0.10 10.36
C VAL A 104 14.24 -0.42 9.07
N GLN A 105 13.44 -0.79 8.08
CA GLN A 105 13.91 -1.29 6.78
C GLN A 105 14.50 -0.17 5.90
N ALA A 106 14.09 1.08 6.12
CA ALA A 106 14.53 2.27 5.41
C ALA A 106 15.52 3.13 6.24
N LYS A 107 16.24 2.54 7.20
CA LYS A 107 17.14 3.27 8.12
C LYS A 107 18.21 4.14 7.44
N ASP A 108 18.62 3.77 6.24
CA ASP A 108 19.63 4.48 5.45
C ASP A 108 19.01 5.53 4.50
N ALA A 109 17.68 5.68 4.53
CA ALA A 109 16.98 6.73 3.80
C ALA A 109 17.20 8.10 4.44
N ASP A 110 16.94 9.16 3.67
CA ASP A 110 17.01 10.54 4.15
C ASP A 110 16.07 10.74 5.37
N PRO A 111 16.61 11.11 6.55
CA PRO A 111 15.80 11.31 7.75
C PRO A 111 14.67 12.33 7.55
N ARG A 112 14.88 13.35 6.72
CA ARG A 112 13.85 14.33 6.41
C ARG A 112 12.68 13.69 5.67
N LEU A 113 12.95 12.75 4.76
CA LEU A 113 11.93 12.04 4.00
C LEU A 113 11.11 11.12 4.91
N ILE A 114 11.78 10.46 5.86
CA ILE A 114 11.11 9.68 6.90
C ILE A 114 10.20 10.58 7.74
N SER A 115 10.69 11.71 8.26
CA SER A 115 9.85 12.63 9.04
C SER A 115 8.66 13.17 8.23
N CYS A 116 8.86 13.55 6.95
CA CYS A 116 7.76 13.99 6.10
C CYS A 116 6.68 12.91 5.90
N GLY A 117 7.10 11.66 5.69
CA GLY A 117 6.16 10.53 5.62
C GLY A 117 5.39 10.33 6.92
N GLU A 118 6.09 10.36 8.05
CA GLU A 118 5.49 10.18 9.37
C GLU A 118 4.45 11.27 9.69
N PHE A 119 4.79 12.54 9.44
CA PHE A 119 3.84 13.64 9.63
C PHE A 119 2.64 13.54 8.68
N ALA A 120 2.85 13.18 7.41
CA ALA A 120 1.75 13.01 6.47
C ALA A 120 0.77 11.89 6.89
N LEU A 121 1.28 10.78 7.46
CA LEU A 121 0.44 9.69 7.96
C LEU A 121 -0.32 10.08 9.24
N ARG A 122 0.31 10.83 10.15
CA ARG A 122 -0.36 11.36 11.35
C ARG A 122 -1.46 12.36 11.00
N ASP A 123 -1.19 13.23 10.03
CA ASP A 123 -2.16 14.18 9.51
C ASP A 123 -3.39 13.46 8.94
N LEU A 124 -3.17 12.43 8.13
CA LEU A 124 -4.24 11.59 7.58
C LEU A 124 -5.03 10.90 8.69
N GLU A 125 -4.34 10.35 9.70
CA GLU A 125 -4.96 9.72 10.86
C GLU A 125 -5.90 10.69 11.60
N GLU A 126 -5.48 11.93 11.82
CA GLU A 126 -6.29 12.97 12.45
C GLU A 126 -7.55 13.28 11.62
N ALA A 127 -7.40 13.47 10.30
CA ALA A 127 -8.54 13.74 9.42
C ALA A 127 -9.56 12.59 9.40
N ILE A 128 -9.11 11.34 9.45
CA ILE A 128 -10.00 10.17 9.54
C ILE A 128 -10.73 10.15 10.88
N LYS A 129 -10.02 10.40 11.99
CA LYS A 129 -10.62 10.44 13.33
C LYS A 129 -11.67 11.55 13.45
N ASN A 130 -11.43 12.69 12.82
CA ASN A 130 -12.35 13.82 12.79
C ASN A 130 -13.45 13.68 11.72
N GLN A 131 -13.41 12.64 10.90
CA GLN A 131 -14.36 12.36 9.81
C GLN A 131 -14.42 13.49 8.75
N GLU A 132 -13.28 14.14 8.50
CA GLU A 132 -13.16 15.30 7.62
C GLU A 132 -12.82 14.84 6.20
N MET A 133 -13.82 14.41 5.42
CA MET A 133 -13.60 13.76 4.11
C MET A 133 -12.72 14.56 3.13
N GLU A 134 -12.90 15.89 3.05
CA GLU A 134 -12.06 16.74 2.19
C GLU A 134 -10.59 16.69 2.60
N LEU A 135 -10.32 16.67 3.91
CA LEU A 135 -8.98 16.55 4.45
C LEU A 135 -8.42 15.14 4.28
N VAL A 136 -9.25 14.09 4.36
CA VAL A 136 -8.83 12.71 4.06
C VAL A 136 -8.32 12.58 2.64
N LEU A 137 -9.00 13.19 1.65
CA LEU A 137 -8.56 13.16 0.26
C LEU A 137 -7.20 13.83 0.09
N ILE A 138 -7.07 15.08 0.55
CA ILE A 138 -5.85 15.87 0.41
C ILE A 138 -4.68 15.23 1.16
N LYS A 139 -4.88 14.87 2.44
CA LYS A 139 -3.82 14.31 3.28
C LYS A 139 -3.45 12.89 2.83
N GLY A 140 -4.40 12.11 2.34
CA GLY A 140 -4.15 10.80 1.75
C GLY A 140 -3.27 10.88 0.51
N GLU A 141 -3.55 11.81 -0.41
CA GLU A 141 -2.69 12.07 -1.57
C GLU A 141 -1.28 12.50 -1.15
N ILE A 142 -1.16 13.40 -0.16
CA ILE A 142 0.13 13.82 0.39
C ILE A 142 0.90 12.62 1.00
N SER A 143 0.21 11.70 1.70
CA SER A 143 0.83 10.47 2.20
C SER A 143 1.37 9.61 1.05
N LEU A 144 0.56 9.39 0.00
CA LEU A 144 0.96 8.60 -1.17
C LEU A 144 2.14 9.22 -1.94
N ASP A 145 2.18 10.54 -2.05
CA ASP A 145 3.28 11.27 -2.69
C ASP A 145 4.58 11.17 -1.89
N ASN A 146 4.52 11.21 -0.55
CA ASN A 146 5.69 10.99 0.29
C ASN A 146 6.19 9.54 0.18
N LEU A 147 5.29 8.56 0.13
CA LEU A 147 5.66 7.16 -0.14
C LEU A 147 6.32 7.02 -1.51
N LYS A 148 5.80 7.66 -2.56
CA LYS A 148 6.42 7.64 -3.89
C LYS A 148 7.84 8.23 -3.88
N LYS A 149 8.06 9.33 -3.15
CA LYS A 149 9.42 9.90 -2.99
C LYS A 149 10.35 8.94 -2.25
N LEU A 150 9.86 8.23 -1.24
CA LEU A 150 10.61 7.20 -0.52
C LEU A 150 10.98 6.02 -1.43
N GLU A 151 10.02 5.52 -2.21
CA GLU A 151 10.24 4.49 -3.22
C GLU A 151 11.40 4.82 -4.17
N GLU A 152 11.40 6.04 -4.73
CA GLU A 152 12.46 6.48 -5.65
C GLU A 152 13.84 6.53 -5.00
N LYS A 153 13.90 6.85 -3.70
CA LYS A 153 15.17 6.88 -2.95
C LYS A 153 15.65 5.47 -2.62
N LEU A 154 14.76 4.58 -2.18
CA LEU A 154 15.08 3.20 -1.87
C LEU A 154 15.60 2.46 -3.12
N LYS A 155 14.96 2.66 -4.28
CA LYS A 155 15.45 2.10 -5.56
C LYS A 155 16.84 2.62 -5.94
N LYS A 156 17.11 3.92 -5.77
CA LYS A 156 18.40 4.54 -6.10
C LYS A 156 19.54 4.10 -5.18
N ALA A 157 19.29 3.95 -3.88
CA ALA A 157 20.28 3.48 -2.92
C ALA A 157 20.83 2.10 -3.32
N MET A 158 19.95 1.20 -3.77
CA MET A 158 20.31 -0.13 -4.26
C MET A 158 21.19 -0.11 -5.52
N THR A 159 20.93 0.79 -6.48
CA THR A 159 21.76 0.90 -7.69
C THR A 159 23.19 1.35 -7.40
N ARG A 160 23.42 2.09 -6.31
CA ARG A 160 24.75 2.56 -5.89
C ARG A 160 25.52 1.56 -5.03
N GLY A 161 24.84 0.62 -4.38
CA GLY A 161 25.49 -0.45 -3.60
C GLY A 161 26.01 -1.63 -4.44
N LYS A 162 25.71 -1.67 -5.75
CA LYS A 162 26.16 -2.71 -6.69
C LYS A 162 27.29 -2.24 -7.63
N SER A 163 27.81 -1.02 -7.46
CA SER A 163 28.95 -0.45 -8.19
C SER A 163 30.16 -0.31 -7.28
#